data_AF-A0A090RIX5-F1
#
_entry.id   AF-A0A090RIX5-F1
#
_cell.length_a   1.000
_cell.length_b   1.000
_cell.length_c   1.000
_cell.angle_alpha   90.00
_cell.angle_beta   90.00
_cell.angle_gamma   90.00
#
_symmetry.space_group_name_H-M   'P 1'
#
loop_
_entity.id
_entity.type
_entity.pdbx_description
1 polymer ?
#
loop_
_entity_poly.entity_id
_entity_poly.type
_entity_poly.pdbx_seq_one_letter_code
_entity_poly.pdbx_strand_id
1 'polypeptide(L)'
;MSAVMSSSKPYRAALNQLWAGLMLEELTRLGVKHICIAPGSRSTPLTLAADRNDKLTIHTHFDERGLGFMALGLAKATDEPVAVVVTSGTAVANLLPAVAESGLTGEKLVLLTSDRPDELIQCGANQAIRQHGIFSDHVTAFQAIPSPTLDIAPTWLVSTVDKVMYQQHQQGGAVHFNCHYPEPLYGDAADFSEYLAPLAHWQTQSQPYTVYHDARMSESVATPAQWPDVLHEKGVIIAGRLAPDAFADVQALAAHLAGHYWRIRKPVAAVSGPGLMCGCKMKIVVPNWHRPMWCCSSAVV
;
A
#
# COMPACT_ATOMS: atom_id res chain seq x y z
N MET A 1 -32.61 29.86 7.75
CA MET A 1 -31.36 29.44 8.41
C MET A 1 -31.53 27.99 8.87
N SER A 2 -31.23 27.04 7.99
CA SER A 2 -31.26 25.61 8.36
C SER A 2 -29.84 25.20 8.66
N ALA A 3 -29.52 25.07 9.95
CA ALA A 3 -28.29 24.45 10.39
C ALA A 3 -28.35 22.98 9.99
N VAL A 4 -27.58 22.60 8.97
CA VAL A 4 -27.26 21.19 8.72
C VAL A 4 -26.41 20.75 9.91
N MET A 5 -27.05 20.09 10.88
CA MET A 5 -26.38 19.45 12.00
C MET A 5 -25.49 18.35 11.43
N SER A 6 -24.21 18.64 11.25
CA SER A 6 -23.17 17.65 10.98
C SER A 6 -23.11 16.70 12.17
N SER A 7 -23.70 15.51 12.04
CA SER A 7 -23.52 14.40 12.97
C SER A 7 -22.10 13.86 12.83
N SER A 8 -21.10 14.61 13.27
CA SER A 8 -19.72 14.13 13.30
C SER A 8 -19.66 12.97 14.29
N LYS A 9 -19.39 11.76 13.79
CA LYS A 9 -19.21 10.58 14.65
C LYS A 9 -18.05 10.90 15.62
N PRO A 10 -18.24 10.73 16.94
CA PRO A 10 -17.26 11.18 17.95
C PRO A 10 -15.89 10.51 17.79
N TYR A 11 -15.85 9.31 17.18
CA TYR A 11 -14.61 8.56 16.93
C TYR A 11 -13.81 9.04 15.70
N ARG A 12 -14.29 10.02 14.92
CA ARG A 12 -13.70 10.32 13.60
C ARG A 12 -12.25 10.78 13.68
N ALA A 13 -11.95 11.70 14.59
CA ALA A 13 -10.58 12.19 14.79
C ALA A 13 -9.65 11.05 15.22
N ALA A 14 -10.09 10.20 16.14
CA ALA A 14 -9.35 9.03 16.59
C ALA A 14 -9.11 8.02 15.45
N LEU A 15 -10.10 7.78 14.58
CA LEU A 15 -9.95 6.87 13.44
C LEU A 15 -9.00 7.42 12.37
N ASN A 16 -9.03 8.74 12.12
CA ASN A 16 -8.05 9.41 11.25
C ASN A 16 -6.62 9.21 11.78
N GLN A 17 -6.42 9.43 13.08
CA GLN A 17 -5.12 9.22 13.73
C GLN A 17 -4.71 7.75 13.70
N LEU A 18 -5.65 6.82 13.89
CA LEU A 18 -5.37 5.39 13.82
C LEU A 18 -4.85 4.99 12.43
N TRP A 19 -5.55 5.38 11.36
CA TRP A 19 -5.13 5.06 9.99
C TRP A 19 -3.77 5.66 9.66
N ALA A 20 -3.53 6.92 10.04
CA ALA A 20 -2.22 7.55 9.90
C ALA A 20 -1.12 6.80 10.66
N GLY A 21 -1.40 6.36 11.89
CA GLY A 21 -0.48 5.56 12.69
C GLY A 21 -0.15 4.20 12.06
N LEU A 22 -1.15 3.49 11.55
CA LEU A 22 -0.94 2.23 10.83
C LEU A 22 -0.05 2.42 9.60
N MET A 23 -0.31 3.47 8.81
CA MET A 23 0.52 3.77 7.63
C MET A 23 1.97 4.07 8.01
N LEU A 24 2.20 4.93 9.00
CA LEU A 24 3.56 5.31 9.41
C LEU A 24 4.31 4.14 10.06
N GLU A 25 3.64 3.34 10.89
CA GLU A 25 4.25 2.13 11.45
C GLU A 25 4.65 1.15 10.33
N GLU A 26 3.79 0.94 9.32
CA GLU A 26 4.17 0.09 8.18
C GLU A 26 5.35 0.66 7.40
N LEU A 27 5.35 1.96 7.13
CA LEU A 27 6.47 2.64 6.46
C LEU A 27 7.79 2.49 7.23
N THR A 28 7.77 2.55 8.57
CA THR A 28 8.99 2.30 9.36
C THR A 28 9.52 0.88 9.21
N ARG A 29 8.62 -0.12 9.11
CA ARG A 29 9.00 -1.52 8.86
C ARG A 29 9.57 -1.71 7.46
N LEU A 30 9.17 -0.87 6.52
CA LEU A 30 9.64 -0.81 5.13
C LEU A 30 10.88 0.09 4.96
N GLY A 31 11.51 0.51 6.06
CA GLY A 31 12.80 1.20 6.06
C GLY A 31 12.74 2.73 6.10
N VAL A 32 11.56 3.34 6.20
CA VAL A 32 11.44 4.79 6.38
C VAL A 32 11.89 5.18 7.78
N LYS A 33 12.98 5.96 7.88
CA LYS A 33 13.50 6.50 9.15
C LYS A 33 13.40 8.01 9.25
N HIS A 34 13.42 8.71 8.11
CA HIS A 34 13.33 10.15 8.06
C HIS A 34 11.98 10.58 7.50
N ILE A 35 11.38 11.58 8.15
CA ILE A 35 10.13 12.20 7.71
C ILE A 35 10.26 13.72 7.72
N CYS A 36 9.98 14.34 6.58
CA CYS A 36 10.01 15.78 6.40
C CYS A 36 8.59 16.32 6.44
N ILE A 37 8.28 17.24 7.35
CA ILE A 37 6.91 17.72 7.59
C ILE A 37 6.82 19.24 7.37
N ALA A 38 5.89 19.67 6.51
CA ALA A 38 5.44 21.05 6.45
C ALA A 38 4.19 21.28 7.30
N PRO A 39 4.03 22.48 7.89
CA PRO A 39 2.91 22.78 8.76
C PRO A 39 1.57 22.82 8.00
N GLY A 40 0.50 22.29 8.60
CA GLY A 40 -0.85 22.48 8.09
C GLY A 40 -1.93 21.71 8.85
N SER A 41 -3.17 22.19 8.79
CA SER A 41 -4.26 21.61 9.58
C SER A 41 -4.69 20.24 9.05
N ARG A 42 -4.87 20.08 7.73
CA ARG A 42 -5.35 18.81 7.14
C ARG A 42 -4.40 17.63 7.37
N SER A 43 -3.11 17.91 7.55
CA SER A 43 -2.05 16.93 7.82
C SER A 43 -1.89 16.58 9.30
N THR A 44 -2.78 17.07 10.16
CA THR A 44 -2.80 16.75 11.60
C THR A 44 -2.73 15.24 11.89
N PRO A 45 -3.52 14.36 11.25
CA PRO A 45 -3.47 12.93 11.56
C PRO A 45 -2.08 12.32 11.31
N LEU A 46 -1.44 12.65 10.19
CA LEU A 46 -0.09 12.20 9.84
C LEU A 46 0.98 12.81 10.75
N THR A 47 0.87 14.11 11.03
CA THR A 47 1.85 14.84 11.85
C THR A 47 1.85 14.32 13.29
N LEU A 48 0.67 14.14 13.89
CA LEU A 48 0.56 13.59 15.25
C LEU A 48 0.97 12.11 15.31
N ALA A 49 0.70 11.33 14.26
CA ALA A 49 1.14 9.96 14.19
C ALA A 49 2.68 9.85 14.06
N ALA A 50 3.31 10.77 13.33
CA ALA A 50 4.76 10.83 13.20
C ALA A 50 5.43 11.21 14.52
N ASP A 51 4.90 12.22 15.21
CA ASP A 51 5.39 12.69 16.52
C ASP A 51 5.34 11.61 17.61
N ARG A 52 4.35 10.70 17.54
CA ARG A 52 4.22 9.57 18.47
C ARG A 52 5.08 8.35 18.11
N ASN A 53 5.80 8.37 16.99
CA ASN A 53 6.57 7.23 16.50
C ASN A 53 8.06 7.47 16.69
N ASP A 54 8.60 6.95 17.80
CA ASP A 54 10.01 7.11 18.20
C ASP A 54 11.03 6.52 17.19
N LYS A 55 10.58 5.76 16.20
CA LYS A 55 11.45 5.21 15.13
C LYS A 55 11.72 6.23 14.02
N LEU A 56 10.98 7.34 13.98
CA LEU A 56 11.10 8.38 12.97
C LEU A 56 11.91 9.58 13.48
N THR A 57 12.82 10.05 12.64
CA THR A 57 13.47 11.36 12.81
C THR A 57 12.69 12.40 12.01
N ILE A 58 12.11 13.36 12.72
CA ILE A 58 11.29 14.43 12.13
C ILE A 58 12.16 15.63 11.75
N HIS A 59 12.03 16.05 10.50
CA HIS A 59 12.60 17.30 9.98
C HIS A 59 11.45 18.23 9.60
N THR A 60 11.54 19.50 9.91
CA THR A 60 10.48 20.47 9.60
C THR A 60 10.98 21.58 8.70
N HIS A 61 10.12 22.02 7.79
CA HIS A 61 10.40 23.16 6.92
C HIS A 61 9.10 23.86 6.54
N PHE A 62 9.12 25.18 6.38
CA PHE A 62 7.91 25.97 6.10
C PHE A 62 7.60 26.10 4.60
N ASP A 63 8.61 26.02 3.73
CA ASP A 63 8.44 25.97 2.27
C ASP A 63 8.46 24.51 1.81
N GLU A 64 7.33 24.03 1.26
CA GLU A 64 7.19 22.63 0.81
C GLU A 64 8.13 22.27 -0.34
N ARG A 65 8.50 23.23 -1.20
CA ARG A 65 9.48 22.97 -2.27
C ARG A 65 10.85 22.71 -1.67
N GLY A 66 11.25 23.54 -0.69
CA GLY A 66 12.48 23.32 0.09
C GLY A 66 12.45 22.00 0.86
N LEU A 67 11.30 21.67 1.46
CA LEU A 67 11.05 20.40 2.15
C LEU A 67 11.27 19.19 1.22
N GLY A 68 10.76 19.27 -0.02
CA GLY A 68 10.94 18.23 -1.03
C GLY A 68 12.40 17.98 -1.37
N PHE A 69 13.20 19.04 -1.58
CA PHE A 69 14.63 18.90 -1.83
C PHE A 69 15.44 18.46 -0.60
N MET A 70 15.01 18.85 0.60
CA MET A 70 15.60 18.33 1.84
C MET A 70 15.41 16.81 1.95
N ALA A 71 14.19 16.33 1.67
CA ALA A 71 13.90 14.89 1.63
C ALA A 71 14.69 14.16 0.54
N LEU A 72 14.83 14.77 -0.65
CA LEU A 72 15.63 14.25 -1.74
C LEU A 72 17.11 14.11 -1.35
N GLY A 73 17.67 15.13 -0.70
CA GLY A 73 19.05 15.11 -0.21
C GLY A 73 19.28 14.01 0.85
N LEU A 74 18.32 13.84 1.76
CA LEU A 74 18.35 12.76 2.76
C LEU A 74 18.32 11.38 2.06
N ALA A 75 17.37 11.16 1.14
CA ALA A 75 17.24 9.91 0.41
C ALA A 75 18.49 9.58 -0.43
N LYS A 76 19.10 10.61 -1.06
CA LYS A 76 20.37 10.46 -1.79
C LYS A 76 21.53 10.07 -0.88
N ALA A 77 21.60 10.64 0.32
CA ALA A 77 22.70 10.39 1.26
C ALA A 77 22.60 9.03 1.96
N THR A 78 21.39 8.55 2.22
CA THR A 78 21.16 7.31 2.96
C THR A 78 20.88 6.09 2.08
N ASP A 79 20.47 6.29 0.82
CA ASP A 79 19.90 5.25 -0.04
C ASP A 79 18.66 4.54 0.57
N GLU A 80 17.98 5.25 1.48
CA GLU A 80 16.77 4.79 2.17
C GLU A 80 15.55 5.61 1.75
N PRO A 81 14.32 5.05 1.81
CA PRO A 81 13.11 5.81 1.53
C PRO A 81 12.87 6.91 2.57
N VAL A 82 12.55 8.12 2.11
CA VAL A 82 12.29 9.29 2.97
C VAL A 82 10.86 9.79 2.76
N ALA A 83 10.11 9.91 3.85
CA ALA A 83 8.73 10.39 3.80
C ALA A 83 8.63 11.91 3.80
N VAL A 84 7.62 12.45 3.12
CA VAL A 84 7.31 13.88 3.06
C VAL A 84 5.83 14.06 3.37
N VAL A 85 5.49 14.82 4.41
CA VAL A 85 4.12 15.15 4.80
C VAL A 85 3.84 16.61 4.49
N VAL A 86 2.78 16.83 3.72
CA VAL A 86 2.26 18.17 3.43
C VAL A 86 0.75 18.20 3.59
N THR A 87 0.22 19.41 3.80
CA THR A 87 -1.23 19.65 3.84
C THR A 87 -1.83 19.67 2.43
N SER A 88 -3.15 19.85 2.33
CA SER A 88 -3.84 19.88 1.05
C SER A 88 -3.57 21.17 0.27
N GLY A 89 -3.90 21.17 -1.02
CA GLY A 89 -3.80 22.37 -1.88
C GLY A 89 -2.42 22.55 -2.50
N THR A 90 -1.98 23.80 -2.64
CA THR A 90 -0.74 24.16 -3.34
C THR A 90 0.52 23.60 -2.66
N ALA A 91 0.45 23.28 -1.38
CA ALA A 91 1.50 22.58 -0.65
C ALA A 91 1.93 21.29 -1.36
N VAL A 92 0.98 20.55 -1.94
CA VAL A 92 1.24 19.36 -2.76
C VAL A 92 1.94 19.73 -4.06
N ALA A 93 1.46 20.74 -4.78
CA ALA A 93 2.04 21.16 -6.06
C ALA A 93 3.50 21.61 -5.92
N ASN A 94 3.87 22.21 -4.79
CA ASN A 94 5.25 22.64 -4.50
C ASN A 94 6.26 21.49 -4.44
N LEU A 95 5.82 20.24 -4.27
CA LEU A 95 6.69 19.06 -4.28
C LEU A 95 7.14 18.65 -5.69
N LEU A 96 6.45 19.10 -6.74
CA LEU A 96 6.69 18.66 -8.12
C LEU A 96 8.17 18.73 -8.56
N PRO A 97 8.95 19.79 -8.26
CA PRO A 97 10.36 19.83 -8.64
C PRO A 97 11.20 18.69 -8.06
N ALA A 98 11.00 18.37 -6.77
CA ALA A 98 11.73 17.28 -6.11
C ALA A 98 11.28 15.90 -6.61
N VAL A 99 9.98 15.76 -6.93
CA VAL A 99 9.41 14.56 -7.52
C VAL A 99 9.96 14.30 -8.92
N ALA A 100 10.04 15.34 -9.75
CA ALA A 100 10.60 15.24 -11.09
C ALA A 100 12.08 14.83 -11.06
N GLU A 101 12.87 15.40 -10.13
CA GLU A 101 14.28 15.02 -9.93
C GLU A 101 14.40 13.57 -9.46
N SER A 102 13.65 13.18 -8.42
CA SER A 102 13.58 11.80 -7.91
C SER A 102 13.22 10.78 -9.01
N GLY A 103 12.34 11.13 -9.94
CA GLY A 103 12.01 10.28 -11.09
C GLY A 103 13.16 10.09 -12.09
N LEU A 104 14.12 11.02 -12.15
CA LEU A 104 15.30 10.93 -13.00
C LEU A 104 16.48 10.22 -12.33
N THR A 105 16.68 10.47 -11.03
CA THR A 105 17.87 10.02 -10.29
C THR A 105 17.61 8.84 -9.35
N GLY A 106 16.34 8.47 -9.13
CA GLY A 106 15.93 7.23 -8.48
C GLY A 106 15.78 7.28 -6.97
N GLU A 107 16.02 8.43 -6.31
CA GLU A 107 15.86 8.59 -4.87
C GLU A 107 14.42 8.29 -4.43
N LYS A 108 14.27 7.54 -3.34
CA LYS A 108 12.99 6.98 -2.91
C LYS A 108 12.23 7.98 -2.02
N LEU A 109 11.39 8.82 -2.63
CA LEU A 109 10.53 9.76 -1.89
C LEU A 109 9.14 9.15 -1.64
N VAL A 110 8.65 9.22 -0.40
CA VAL A 110 7.30 8.76 -0.03
C VAL A 110 6.43 9.99 0.29
N LEU A 111 5.64 10.43 -0.68
CA LEU A 111 4.81 11.63 -0.54
C LEU A 111 3.50 11.26 0.16
N LEU A 112 3.30 11.75 1.38
CA LEU A 112 2.10 11.60 2.20
C LEU A 112 1.32 12.92 2.16
N THR A 113 0.52 13.11 1.11
CA THR A 113 -0.20 14.37 0.90
C THR A 113 -1.59 14.25 1.51
N SER A 114 -1.91 15.13 2.46
CA SER A 114 -3.25 15.13 3.04
C SER A 114 -4.24 15.78 2.07
N ASP A 115 -5.46 15.28 2.02
CA ASP A 115 -6.52 15.79 1.15
C ASP A 115 -7.85 15.92 1.91
N ARG A 116 -8.76 16.70 1.34
CA ARG A 116 -10.16 16.74 1.78
C ARG A 116 -10.89 15.50 1.26
N PRO A 117 -11.95 15.04 1.96
CA PRO A 117 -12.84 14.00 1.45
C PRO A 117 -13.38 14.32 0.05
N ASP A 118 -13.69 13.28 -0.74
CA ASP A 118 -14.15 13.40 -2.13
C ASP A 118 -15.35 14.34 -2.28
N GLU A 119 -16.28 14.34 -1.31
CA GLU A 119 -17.46 15.20 -1.31
C GLU A 119 -17.15 16.71 -1.21
N LEU A 120 -15.92 17.07 -0.83
CA LEU A 120 -15.44 18.45 -0.73
C LEU A 120 -14.54 18.88 -1.91
N ILE A 121 -14.36 18.02 -2.90
CA ILE A 121 -13.56 18.34 -4.09
C ILE A 121 -14.46 19.03 -5.13
N GLN A 122 -13.96 20.11 -5.73
CA GLN A 122 -14.65 20.92 -6.76
C GLN A 122 -15.96 21.63 -6.36
N CYS A 123 -16.25 21.76 -5.07
CA CYS A 123 -17.45 22.46 -4.59
C CYS A 123 -17.17 23.87 -4.04
N GLY A 124 -15.99 24.43 -4.34
CA GLY A 124 -15.54 25.72 -3.80
C GLY A 124 -15.03 25.66 -2.35
N ALA A 125 -14.80 24.45 -1.81
CA ALA A 125 -14.21 24.29 -0.49
C ALA A 125 -12.79 24.88 -0.44
N ASN A 126 -12.49 25.60 0.64
CA ASN A 126 -11.19 26.24 0.81
C ASN A 126 -10.05 25.19 0.86
N GLN A 127 -8.97 25.47 0.12
CA GLN A 127 -7.77 24.63 0.00
C GLN A 127 -8.05 23.18 -0.42
N ALA A 128 -9.09 22.96 -1.24
CA ALA A 128 -9.38 21.69 -1.90
C ALA A 128 -9.11 21.82 -3.40
N ILE A 129 -8.09 21.09 -3.89
CA ILE A 129 -7.75 21.02 -5.31
C ILE A 129 -7.86 19.56 -5.78
N ARG A 130 -7.81 19.32 -7.09
CA ARG A 130 -7.67 17.95 -7.62
C ARG A 130 -6.22 17.48 -7.40
N GLN A 131 -5.97 16.76 -6.31
CA GLN A 131 -4.63 16.20 -6.03
C GLN A 131 -4.39 14.87 -6.76
N HIS A 132 -5.48 14.18 -7.15
CA HIS A 132 -5.40 12.95 -7.93
C HIS A 132 -4.62 13.17 -9.23
N GLY A 133 -3.52 12.43 -9.40
CA GLY A 133 -2.68 12.50 -10.60
C GLY A 133 -1.92 13.82 -10.78
N ILE A 134 -1.79 14.67 -9.75
CA ILE A 134 -1.14 15.98 -9.87
C ILE A 134 0.34 15.90 -10.28
N PHE A 135 1.01 14.78 -9.97
CA PHE A 135 2.39 14.52 -10.39
C PHE A 135 2.52 13.70 -11.68
N SER A 136 1.40 13.31 -12.31
CA SER A 136 1.36 12.52 -13.54
C SER A 136 2.34 11.34 -13.52
N ASP A 137 3.16 11.21 -14.55
CA ASP A 137 4.10 10.09 -14.73
C ASP A 137 5.45 10.33 -14.03
N HIS A 138 5.58 11.40 -13.23
CA HIS A 138 6.79 11.65 -12.44
C HIS A 138 6.88 10.78 -11.17
N VAL A 139 5.79 10.09 -10.81
CA VAL A 139 5.77 9.14 -9.68
C VAL A 139 5.75 7.71 -10.19
N THR A 140 6.50 6.84 -9.52
CA THR A 140 6.54 5.40 -9.75
C THR A 140 5.19 4.73 -9.47
N ALA A 141 4.50 5.22 -8.45
CA ALA A 141 3.18 4.73 -8.10
C ALA A 141 2.35 5.83 -7.43
N PHE A 142 1.06 5.80 -7.70
CA PHE A 142 0.05 6.64 -7.06
C PHE A 142 -0.99 5.77 -6.37
N GLN A 143 -1.33 6.11 -5.12
CA GLN A 143 -2.38 5.47 -4.37
C GLN A 143 -3.26 6.51 -3.66
N ALA A 144 -4.52 6.60 -4.06
CA ALA A 144 -5.53 7.32 -3.29
C ALA A 144 -5.93 6.46 -2.08
N ILE A 145 -5.65 6.96 -0.88
CA ILE A 145 -6.09 6.35 0.38
C ILE A 145 -7.46 6.96 0.71
N PRO A 146 -8.54 6.15 0.78
CA PRO A 146 -9.88 6.65 1.02
C PRO A 146 -10.02 7.22 2.44
N SER A 147 -11.10 7.96 2.66
CA SER A 147 -11.44 8.44 4.00
C SER A 147 -11.54 7.28 5.01
N PRO A 148 -10.90 7.38 6.18
CA PRO A 148 -10.93 6.34 7.20
C PRO A 148 -12.36 5.91 7.58
N THR A 149 -12.60 4.61 7.46
CA THR A 149 -13.86 3.95 7.83
C THR A 149 -13.61 2.57 8.42
N LEU A 150 -14.54 2.09 9.25
CA LEU A 150 -14.50 0.75 9.84
C LEU A 150 -14.90 -0.33 8.84
N ASP A 151 -15.52 0.04 7.72
CA ASP A 151 -15.97 -0.89 6.67
C ASP A 151 -14.81 -1.43 5.82
N ILE A 152 -13.69 -0.71 5.80
CA ILE A 152 -12.46 -1.12 5.11
C ILE A 152 -11.55 -1.76 6.15
N ALA A 153 -11.21 -3.03 5.92
CA ALA A 153 -10.34 -3.77 6.83
C ALA A 153 -8.97 -3.08 6.99
N PRO A 154 -8.39 -3.02 8.20
CA PRO A 154 -7.09 -2.37 8.39
C PRO A 154 -5.96 -3.13 7.69
N THR A 155 -6.14 -4.42 7.43
CA THR A 155 -5.22 -5.25 6.64
C THR A 155 -5.10 -4.78 5.19
N TRP A 156 -6.18 -4.23 4.62
CA TRP A 156 -6.14 -3.64 3.28
C TRP A 156 -5.20 -2.43 3.26
N LEU A 157 -5.24 -1.58 4.30
CA LEU A 157 -4.42 -0.39 4.38
C LEU A 157 -2.93 -0.74 4.40
N VAL A 158 -2.50 -1.58 5.34
CA VAL A 158 -1.07 -1.97 5.46
C VAL A 158 -0.58 -2.75 4.24
N SER A 159 -1.36 -3.69 3.71
CA SER A 159 -0.97 -4.42 2.48
C SER A 159 -0.93 -3.54 1.22
N THR A 160 -1.71 -2.46 1.19
CA THR A 160 -1.65 -1.44 0.13
C THR A 160 -0.36 -0.62 0.23
N VAL A 161 0.05 -0.24 1.44
CA VAL A 161 1.35 0.41 1.66
C VAL A 161 2.49 -0.51 1.21
N ASP A 162 2.48 -1.79 1.62
CA ASP A 162 3.50 -2.76 1.21
C ASP A 162 3.62 -2.87 -0.31
N LYS A 163 2.49 -2.95 -1.01
CA LYS A 163 2.44 -3.08 -2.46
C LYS A 163 3.11 -1.88 -3.15
N VAL A 164 2.76 -0.67 -2.73
CA VAL A 164 3.29 0.57 -3.34
C VAL A 164 4.78 0.73 -3.03
N MET A 165 5.18 0.45 -1.79
CA MET A 165 6.59 0.51 -1.38
C MET A 165 7.43 -0.57 -2.07
N TYR A 166 6.89 -1.76 -2.33
CA TYR A 166 7.57 -2.77 -3.14
C TYR A 166 7.76 -2.30 -4.59
N GLN A 167 6.76 -1.65 -5.20
CA GLN A 167 6.93 -1.06 -6.54
C GLN A 167 8.04 0.00 -6.56
N GLN A 168 8.08 0.87 -5.55
CA GLN A 168 9.16 1.85 -5.38
C GLN A 168 10.52 1.19 -5.22
N HIS A 169 10.61 0.14 -4.41
CA HIS A 169 11.86 -0.58 -4.21
C HIS A 169 12.43 -1.13 -5.53
N GLN A 170 11.57 -1.61 -6.42
CA GLN A 170 11.97 -2.18 -7.72
C GLN A 170 12.36 -1.13 -8.76
N GLN A 171 11.71 0.03 -8.76
CA GLN A 171 11.85 1.03 -9.84
C GLN A 171 12.59 2.30 -9.40
N GLY A 172 12.78 2.52 -8.10
CA GLY A 172 13.24 3.80 -7.54
C GLY A 172 12.17 4.88 -7.60
N GLY A 173 12.58 6.13 -7.39
CA GLY A 173 11.76 7.32 -7.60
C GLY A 173 10.70 7.56 -6.53
N ALA A 174 9.81 8.52 -6.77
CA ALA A 174 8.80 8.95 -5.81
C ALA A 174 7.52 8.09 -5.88
N VAL A 175 6.88 7.84 -4.73
CA VAL A 175 5.50 7.33 -4.66
C VAL A 175 4.59 8.33 -3.98
N HIS A 176 3.35 8.40 -4.43
CA HIS A 176 2.37 9.37 -3.94
C HIS A 176 1.17 8.69 -3.29
N PHE A 177 1.07 8.82 -1.98
CA PHE A 177 -0.13 8.50 -1.21
C PHE A 177 -0.96 9.76 -0.98
N ASN A 178 -2.14 9.81 -1.59
CA ASN A 178 -3.11 10.90 -1.35
C ASN A 178 -4.09 10.50 -0.24
N CYS A 179 -3.96 11.08 0.94
CA CYS A 179 -4.65 10.66 2.16
C CYS A 179 -5.85 11.55 2.50
N HIS A 180 -7.07 11.06 2.30
CA HIS A 180 -8.29 11.83 2.53
C HIS A 180 -8.65 11.80 4.03
N TYR A 181 -8.63 12.95 4.71
CA TYR A 181 -8.96 13.04 6.14
C TYR A 181 -10.20 13.91 6.37
N PRO A 182 -11.37 13.32 6.67
CA PRO A 182 -12.58 14.07 7.02
C PRO A 182 -12.46 14.76 8.39
N GLU A 183 -13.18 15.86 8.56
CA GLU A 183 -13.32 16.52 9.87
C GLU A 183 -14.24 15.71 10.80
N PRO A 184 -14.10 15.83 12.14
CA PRO A 184 -13.08 16.60 12.87
C PRO A 184 -11.68 15.96 12.83
N LEU A 185 -10.64 16.81 12.85
CA LEU A 185 -9.23 16.38 12.89
C LEU A 185 -8.67 16.24 14.31
N TYR A 186 -9.36 16.85 15.29
CA TYR A 186 -9.06 16.80 16.72
C TYR A 186 -10.25 16.22 17.47
N GLY A 187 -9.98 15.45 18.51
CA GLY A 187 -11.01 14.81 19.32
C GLY A 187 -10.40 13.79 20.27
N ASP A 188 -11.25 13.21 21.10
CA ASP A 188 -10.86 12.27 22.14
C ASP A 188 -10.48 10.89 21.56
N ALA A 189 -9.74 10.13 22.36
CA ALA A 189 -9.40 8.75 22.03
C ALA A 189 -10.66 7.86 21.95
N ALA A 190 -10.60 6.84 21.10
CA ALA A 190 -11.63 5.82 20.97
C ALA A 190 -10.99 4.43 20.91
N ASP A 191 -11.71 3.41 21.37
CA ASP A 191 -11.26 2.02 21.31
C ASP A 191 -11.58 1.41 19.93
N PHE A 192 -10.55 0.84 19.30
CA PHE A 192 -10.63 0.16 18.01
C PHE A 192 -10.09 -1.28 18.08
N SER A 193 -10.03 -1.88 19.27
CA SER A 193 -9.47 -3.21 19.49
C SER A 193 -10.10 -4.29 18.61
N GLU A 194 -11.43 -4.27 18.45
CA GLU A 194 -12.14 -5.20 17.57
C GLU A 194 -11.79 -4.99 16.09
N TYR A 195 -11.75 -3.72 15.65
CA TYR A 195 -11.36 -3.36 14.29
C TYR A 195 -9.93 -3.80 13.97
N LEU A 196 -9.02 -3.71 14.95
CA LEU A 196 -7.61 -4.07 14.83
C LEU A 196 -7.33 -5.57 15.03
N ALA A 197 -8.31 -6.39 15.45
CA ALA A 197 -8.12 -7.81 15.68
C ALA A 197 -7.45 -8.57 14.50
N PRO A 198 -7.76 -8.27 13.22
CA PRO A 198 -7.07 -8.86 12.07
C PRO A 198 -5.56 -8.56 11.98
N LEU A 199 -5.09 -7.51 12.67
CA LEU A 199 -3.68 -7.10 12.75
C LEU A 199 -2.97 -7.55 14.04
N ALA A 200 -3.61 -8.35 14.90
CA ALA A 200 -3.03 -8.73 16.20
C ALA A 200 -1.61 -9.35 16.10
N HIS A 201 -1.36 -10.18 15.07
CA HIS A 201 -0.02 -10.74 14.84
C HIS A 201 0.98 -9.67 14.39
N TRP A 202 0.57 -8.80 13.47
CA TRP A 202 1.39 -7.73 12.95
C TRP A 202 1.83 -6.75 14.06
N GLN A 203 0.94 -6.45 15.02
CA GLN A 203 1.23 -5.58 16.16
C GLN A 203 2.33 -6.12 17.09
N THR A 204 2.56 -7.44 17.10
CA THR A 204 3.58 -8.08 17.95
C THR A 204 4.92 -8.32 17.25
N GLN A 205 5.03 -7.93 15.98
CA GLN A 205 6.21 -8.16 15.15
C GLN A 205 6.82 -6.83 14.68
N SER A 206 8.06 -6.90 14.19
CA SER A 206 8.78 -5.76 13.60
C SER A 206 8.91 -5.85 12.07
N GLN A 207 8.38 -6.91 11.46
CA GLN A 207 8.46 -7.13 10.01
C GLN A 207 7.26 -6.51 9.30
N PRO A 208 7.40 -6.14 8.00
CA PRO A 208 6.28 -5.68 7.18
C PRO A 208 5.12 -6.68 7.16
N TYR A 209 3.91 -6.18 6.94
CA TYR A 209 2.71 -7.03 6.92
C TYR A 209 2.76 -8.07 5.80
N THR A 210 3.15 -7.64 4.59
CA THR A 210 3.32 -8.48 3.41
C THR A 210 4.76 -8.45 2.94
N VAL A 211 5.40 -9.62 2.92
CA VAL A 211 6.72 -9.76 2.30
C VAL A 211 6.54 -10.12 0.84
N TYR A 212 7.01 -9.25 -0.04
CA TYR A 212 7.08 -9.52 -1.48
C TYR A 212 8.42 -10.17 -1.79
N HIS A 213 8.36 -11.23 -2.61
CA HIS A 213 9.54 -11.92 -3.09
C HIS A 213 9.62 -11.74 -4.59
N ASP A 214 10.82 -11.40 -5.08
CA ASP A 214 11.10 -11.43 -6.50
C ASP A 214 10.96 -12.87 -6.98
N ALA A 215 10.15 -13.05 -8.02
CA ALA A 215 10.11 -14.31 -8.74
C ALA A 215 11.47 -14.49 -9.41
N ARG A 216 12.41 -15.12 -8.72
CA ARG A 216 13.63 -15.60 -9.35
C ARG A 216 13.19 -16.63 -10.38
N MET A 217 13.40 -16.35 -11.66
CA MET A 217 13.36 -17.40 -12.66
C MET A 217 14.40 -18.43 -12.26
N SER A 218 13.93 -19.52 -11.67
CA SER A 218 14.77 -20.70 -11.53
C SER A 218 14.68 -21.44 -12.84
N GLU A 219 15.81 -21.60 -13.53
CA GLU A 219 15.92 -22.55 -14.65
C GLU A 219 15.73 -24.00 -14.20
N SER A 220 15.53 -24.24 -12.89
CA SER A 220 15.18 -25.55 -12.36
C SER A 220 13.76 -25.95 -12.80
N VAL A 221 13.67 -26.66 -13.91
CA VAL A 221 12.53 -27.55 -14.16
C VAL A 221 12.56 -28.60 -13.06
N ALA A 222 11.55 -28.62 -12.19
CA ALA A 222 11.40 -29.69 -11.19
C ALA A 222 11.32 -31.03 -11.94
N THR A 223 12.38 -31.82 -11.85
CA THR A 223 12.43 -33.15 -12.44
C THR A 223 11.48 -34.08 -11.68
N PRO A 224 10.91 -35.14 -12.29
CA PRO A 224 10.05 -36.12 -11.62
C PRO A 224 10.61 -36.63 -10.28
N ALA A 225 11.93 -36.71 -10.15
CA ALA A 225 12.62 -37.13 -8.92
C ALA A 225 12.51 -36.15 -7.75
N GLN A 226 12.28 -34.86 -8.01
CA GLN A 226 12.17 -33.79 -7.00
C GLN A 226 10.73 -33.55 -6.53
N TRP A 227 9.74 -34.11 -7.24
CA TRP A 227 8.33 -33.95 -6.88
C TRP A 227 8.00 -34.45 -5.47
N PRO A 228 8.50 -35.61 -5.00
CA PRO A 228 8.25 -36.06 -3.64
C PRO A 228 8.63 -34.99 -2.61
N ASP A 229 9.78 -34.33 -2.74
CA ASP A 229 10.21 -33.30 -1.79
C ASP A 229 9.30 -32.06 -1.84
N VAL A 230 8.96 -31.59 -3.06
CA VAL A 230 8.06 -30.44 -3.27
C VAL A 230 6.66 -30.70 -2.70
N LEU A 231 6.17 -31.94 -2.77
CA LEU A 231 4.86 -32.34 -2.25
C LEU A 231 4.76 -32.29 -0.72
N HIS A 232 5.90 -32.41 -0.02
CA HIS A 232 5.93 -32.35 1.45
C HIS A 232 6.10 -30.91 1.96
N GLU A 233 6.43 -29.96 1.10
CA GLU A 233 6.54 -28.55 1.44
C GLU A 233 5.18 -27.83 1.42
N LYS A 234 5.02 -26.84 2.30
CA LYS A 234 3.85 -25.94 2.26
C LYS A 234 4.09 -24.87 1.20
N GLY A 235 3.44 -24.97 0.04
CA GLY A 235 3.61 -24.01 -1.06
C GLY A 235 2.36 -23.79 -1.90
N VAL A 236 2.32 -22.73 -2.71
CA VAL A 236 1.21 -22.51 -3.66
C VAL A 236 1.70 -22.83 -5.07
N ILE A 237 0.96 -23.67 -5.79
CA ILE A 237 1.23 -23.93 -7.22
C ILE A 237 0.36 -22.99 -8.04
N ILE A 238 1.01 -22.15 -8.84
CA ILE A 238 0.36 -21.20 -9.74
C ILE A 238 0.53 -21.71 -11.16
N ALA A 239 -0.55 -22.22 -11.75
CA ALA A 239 -0.58 -22.51 -13.18
C ALA A 239 -0.90 -21.21 -13.93
N GLY A 240 0.11 -20.70 -14.65
CA GLY A 240 0.05 -19.47 -15.44
C GLY A 240 -0.78 -19.63 -16.71
N ARG A 241 -0.29 -19.09 -17.83
CA ARG A 241 -0.94 -19.32 -19.14
C ARG A 241 -0.61 -20.74 -19.59
N LEU A 242 -1.64 -21.52 -19.88
CA LEU A 242 -1.51 -22.89 -20.37
C LEU A 242 -1.99 -22.96 -21.82
N ALA A 243 -1.36 -23.83 -22.61
CA ALA A 243 -1.92 -24.24 -23.88
C ALA A 243 -3.24 -25.03 -23.64
N PRO A 244 -4.19 -25.04 -24.59
CA PRO A 244 -5.50 -25.68 -24.40
C PRO A 244 -5.44 -27.18 -24.04
N ASP A 245 -4.43 -27.88 -24.53
CA ASP A 245 -4.13 -29.30 -24.29
C ASP A 245 -3.49 -29.56 -22.92
N ALA A 246 -2.66 -28.64 -22.44
CA ALA A 246 -1.99 -28.74 -21.13
C ALA A 246 -2.96 -28.64 -19.93
N PHE A 247 -4.23 -28.28 -20.15
CA PHE A 247 -5.24 -28.19 -19.08
C PHE A 247 -5.55 -29.56 -18.46
N ALA A 248 -5.56 -30.63 -19.27
CA ALA A 248 -5.79 -31.99 -18.78
C ALA A 248 -4.69 -32.44 -17.81
N ASP A 249 -3.43 -32.12 -18.12
CA ASP A 249 -2.27 -32.46 -17.29
C ASP A 249 -2.30 -31.71 -15.95
N VAL A 250 -2.69 -30.43 -15.96
CA VAL A 250 -2.85 -29.65 -14.72
C VAL A 250 -4.01 -30.17 -13.87
N GLN A 251 -5.10 -30.64 -14.48
CA GLN A 251 -6.18 -31.30 -13.75
C GLN A 251 -5.75 -32.63 -13.14
N ALA A 252 -5.01 -33.45 -13.88
CA ALA A 252 -4.47 -34.71 -13.39
C ALA A 252 -3.52 -34.48 -12.22
N LEU A 253 -2.62 -33.49 -12.33
CA LEU A 253 -1.76 -33.07 -11.24
C LEU A 253 -2.57 -32.59 -10.03
N ALA A 254 -3.56 -31.73 -10.23
CA ALA A 254 -4.40 -31.23 -9.15
C ALA A 254 -5.15 -32.35 -8.41
N ALA A 255 -5.64 -33.35 -9.14
CA ALA A 255 -6.29 -34.53 -8.56
C ALA A 255 -5.31 -35.38 -7.75
N HIS A 256 -4.09 -35.59 -8.24
CA HIS A 256 -3.03 -36.28 -7.52
C HIS A 256 -2.69 -35.55 -6.20
N LEU A 257 -2.57 -34.22 -6.25
CA LEU A 257 -2.31 -33.37 -5.09
C LEU A 257 -3.45 -33.36 -4.07
N ALA A 258 -4.71 -33.40 -4.52
CA ALA A 258 -5.87 -33.37 -3.63
C ALA A 258 -5.92 -34.58 -2.68
N GLY A 259 -5.36 -35.73 -3.08
CA GLY A 259 -5.17 -36.90 -2.21
C GLY A 259 -4.17 -36.67 -1.06
N HIS A 260 -3.29 -35.68 -1.20
CA HIS A 260 -2.33 -35.22 -0.20
C HIS A 260 -2.81 -33.94 0.51
N TYR A 261 -4.13 -33.84 0.68
CA TYR A 261 -4.85 -32.79 1.40
C TYR A 261 -4.90 -31.40 0.69
N TRP A 262 -4.41 -31.24 -0.55
CA TRP A 262 -4.44 -29.95 -1.28
C TRP A 262 -5.88 -29.55 -1.71
N ARG A 263 -6.28 -28.28 -1.50
CA ARG A 263 -7.53 -27.64 -1.94
C ARG A 263 -7.41 -26.83 -3.26
N ILE A 264 -8.05 -27.29 -4.32
CA ILE A 264 -8.11 -26.56 -5.59
C ILE A 264 -9.06 -25.34 -5.49
N ARG A 265 -8.61 -24.15 -5.91
CA ARG A 265 -9.47 -22.96 -6.10
C ARG A 265 -9.46 -22.50 -7.56
N LYS A 266 -10.62 -22.46 -8.20
CA LYS A 266 -10.78 -21.74 -9.48
C LYS A 266 -10.50 -20.25 -9.25
N PRO A 267 -9.88 -19.53 -10.21
CA PRO A 267 -9.60 -18.11 -10.07
C PRO A 267 -10.91 -17.32 -9.99
N VAL A 268 -10.85 -16.18 -9.31
CA VAL A 268 -11.83 -15.10 -9.49
C VAL A 268 -11.51 -14.44 -10.83
N ALA A 269 -12.49 -14.30 -11.71
CA ALA A 269 -12.33 -13.74 -13.05
C ALA A 269 -11.66 -12.35 -12.98
N ALA A 270 -10.61 -12.14 -13.78
CA ALA A 270 -10.07 -10.81 -14.02
C ALA A 270 -11.00 -10.07 -14.99
N VAL A 271 -11.31 -8.80 -14.67
CA VAL A 271 -12.17 -7.91 -15.46
C VAL A 271 -11.66 -7.81 -16.91
N SER A 272 -12.53 -8.12 -17.86
CA SER A 272 -12.27 -8.09 -19.30
C SER A 272 -12.45 -6.68 -19.88
N GLY A 273 -11.42 -6.15 -20.54
CA GLY A 273 -11.57 -5.13 -21.58
C GLY A 273 -11.88 -5.80 -22.94
N PRO A 274 -12.52 -5.09 -23.89
CA PRO A 274 -13.02 -5.71 -25.12
C PRO A 274 -11.85 -6.05 -26.06
N GLY A 275 -11.56 -7.35 -26.21
CA GLY A 275 -10.64 -7.84 -27.25
C GLY A 275 -9.85 -9.12 -26.94
N LEU A 276 -9.82 -9.64 -25.71
CA LEU A 276 -9.09 -10.87 -25.40
C LEU A 276 -10.00 -11.99 -24.88
N MET A 277 -10.00 -13.11 -25.63
CA MET A 277 -10.58 -14.38 -25.22
C MET A 277 -9.96 -14.87 -23.91
N CYS A 278 -10.83 -15.37 -23.04
CA CYS A 278 -10.59 -15.75 -21.65
C CYS A 278 -9.59 -16.93 -21.53
N GLY A 279 -8.43 -16.69 -20.91
CA GLY A 279 -7.54 -17.75 -20.43
C GLY A 279 -7.82 -18.04 -18.95
N CYS A 280 -8.36 -19.23 -18.65
CA CYS A 280 -8.54 -19.69 -17.27
C CYS A 280 -7.19 -19.85 -16.58
N LYS A 281 -6.83 -18.96 -15.64
CA LYS A 281 -5.79 -19.24 -14.64
C LYS A 281 -6.32 -20.35 -13.70
N MET A 282 -5.49 -21.19 -13.09
CA MET A 282 -5.98 -22.16 -12.09
C MET A 282 -5.07 -22.10 -10.85
N LYS A 283 -5.66 -21.94 -9.66
CA LYS A 283 -4.90 -21.79 -8.40
C LYS A 283 -5.10 -23.04 -7.54
N ILE A 284 -4.07 -23.84 -7.34
CA ILE A 284 -4.15 -25.04 -6.49
C ILE A 284 -3.58 -24.66 -5.12
N VAL A 285 -4.43 -24.61 -4.08
CA VAL A 285 -4.10 -24.14 -2.70
C VAL A 285 -3.99 -25.35 -1.76
N VAL A 286 -3.16 -25.31 -0.72
CA VAL A 286 -2.75 -26.44 0.16
C VAL A 286 -3.81 -26.77 1.24
N PRO A 287 -3.66 -27.88 2.01
CA PRO A 287 -4.46 -28.16 3.19
C PRO A 287 -4.14 -27.24 4.35
N ASN A 288 -5.14 -26.98 5.20
CA ASN A 288 -4.98 -26.23 6.45
C ASN A 288 -4.31 -24.85 6.29
N TRP A 289 -4.62 -24.17 5.18
CA TRP A 289 -4.29 -22.76 5.00
C TRP A 289 -5.33 -21.86 5.68
N HIS A 290 -5.01 -21.38 6.88
CA HIS A 290 -5.75 -20.34 7.61
C HIS A 290 -5.15 -18.92 7.41
N ARG A 291 -4.48 -18.65 6.28
CA ARG A 291 -3.90 -17.32 5.99
C ARG A 291 -4.21 -16.86 4.55
N PRO A 292 -4.66 -15.62 4.33
CA PRO A 292 -4.64 -14.97 3.03
C PRO A 292 -3.55 -13.90 3.00
N MET A 293 -2.38 -14.12 2.39
CA MET A 293 -1.40 -13.03 2.19
C MET A 293 -0.27 -13.43 1.24
N TRP A 294 -0.59 -13.57 -0.06
CA TRP A 294 0.41 -13.55 -1.13
C TRP A 294 -0.24 -12.90 -2.35
N CYS A 295 0.22 -11.70 -2.72
CA CYS A 295 -0.14 -11.05 -3.96
C CYS A 295 1.01 -11.26 -4.95
N CYS A 296 0.85 -12.22 -5.86
CA CYS A 296 1.84 -12.48 -6.89
C CYS A 296 1.68 -11.41 -7.98
N SER A 297 2.62 -10.48 -8.07
CA SER A 297 2.76 -9.58 -9.22
C SER A 297 3.09 -10.41 -10.45
N SER A 298 2.45 -10.06 -11.56
CA SER A 298 2.34 -10.90 -12.75
C SER A 298 3.69 -11.14 -13.40
N ALA A 299 4.23 -12.36 -13.27
CA ALA A 299 5.24 -12.87 -14.19
C ALA A 299 4.51 -13.65 -15.31
N VAL A 300 4.62 -13.12 -16.52
CA VAL A 300 4.23 -13.82 -17.75
C VAL A 300 5.33 -14.83 -18.04
N VAL A 301 4.94 -16.10 -18.10
CA VAL A 301 5.61 -17.12 -18.90
C VAL A 301 4.57 -17.56 -19.93
#